data_AF-A0A5N5F8D2-F1
#
_entry.id   AF-A0A5N5F8D2-F1
#
_cell.length_a   1.000
_cell.length_b   1.000
_cell.length_c   1.000
_cell.angle_alpha   90.00
_cell.angle_beta   90.00
_cell.angle_gamma   90.00
#
_symmetry.space_group_name_H-M   'P 1'
#
loop_
_entity.id
_entity.type
_entity.pdbx_description
1 polymer ?
#
loop_
_entity_poly.entity_id
_entity_poly.type
_entity_poly.pdbx_seq_one_letter_code
_entity_poly.pdbx_strand_id
1 'polypeptide(L)'
;MDPRCYTQTPLIILFFFIFGFNSAQAVCKPRDLKLRYLTIPSPSPSSPNSQASVPPSKPQPGQVFPSSRPAGPPPTRSSTPAPTPSPNPPSQPPQASPPAGNSISPSSSSSFLRRSSDSPRGNLFAQPFVLNTASSSTPPNPAIQELCKNTDYPDLCILSLTPFQTPKVDPVSALGMTIKACTAHAQMSLAAASKLVTMPNTARGTIAALSDCKDLYSDALDGLQSAIDAIQSHDIGTINSMLSGVVTDAVTCGDGFEGEQSPLGDYDDKLRKMASNCLAIASLIK
;
A
#
# COMPACT_ATOMS: atom_id res chain seq x y z
N MET A 1 23.38 -1.21 60.65
CA MET A 1 23.40 0.27 60.82
C MET A 1 23.68 0.84 59.45
N ASP A 2 22.61 0.94 58.66
CA ASP A 2 22.65 1.32 57.24
C ASP A 2 22.72 2.84 57.06
N PRO A 3 23.58 3.35 56.16
CA PRO A 3 23.66 4.75 55.83
C PRO A 3 22.59 5.14 54.81
N ARG A 4 21.98 6.31 55.05
CA ARG A 4 20.91 6.88 54.24
C ARG A 4 21.37 7.24 52.82
N CYS A 5 20.60 6.81 51.80
CA CYS A 5 20.63 7.41 50.47
C CYS A 5 19.86 8.75 50.49
N TYR A 6 20.56 9.84 50.15
CA TYR A 6 19.97 11.15 49.84
C TYR A 6 20.05 11.34 48.32
N THR A 7 18.91 11.25 47.62
CA THR A 7 18.84 11.52 46.19
C THR A 7 18.67 13.01 45.96
N GLN A 8 19.72 13.64 45.44
CA GLN A 8 19.72 15.00 44.91
C GLN A 8 19.38 14.98 43.42
N THR A 9 18.39 15.76 43.01
CA THR A 9 18.12 16.18 41.63
C THR A 9 17.63 17.64 41.70
N PRO A 10 17.76 18.50 40.67
CA PRO A 10 18.35 18.33 39.34
C PRO A 10 19.29 19.48 38.91
N LEU A 11 20.34 19.20 38.14
CA LEU A 11 21.05 20.24 37.35
C LEU A 11 21.54 19.72 35.99
N ILE A 12 20.78 18.80 35.38
CA ILE A 12 21.13 18.18 34.08
C ILE A 12 20.07 18.48 32.99
N ILE A 13 18.96 19.15 33.33
CA ILE A 13 17.90 19.47 32.35
C ILE A 13 18.28 20.65 31.43
N LEU A 14 19.30 21.44 31.76
CA LEU A 14 19.64 22.63 30.95
C LEU A 14 20.68 22.39 29.83
N PHE A 15 21.32 21.21 29.76
CA PHE A 15 22.42 20.99 28.80
C PHE A 15 22.04 20.19 27.54
N PHE A 16 20.86 19.55 27.50
CA PHE A 16 20.41 18.79 26.32
C PHE A 16 19.69 19.64 25.26
N PHE A 17 19.42 20.92 25.53
CA PHE A 17 18.74 21.80 24.57
C PHE A 17 19.66 22.48 23.53
N ILE A 18 20.96 22.18 23.51
CA ILE A 18 21.92 22.91 22.65
C ILE A 18 22.60 22.06 21.56
N PHE A 19 22.42 20.73 21.52
CA PHE A 19 22.97 19.92 20.42
C PHE A 19 21.92 19.00 19.80
N GLY A 20 21.46 19.35 18.60
CA GLY A 20 20.81 18.39 17.71
C GLY A 20 19.60 18.85 16.91
N PHE A 21 19.56 20.06 16.35
CA PHE A 21 18.77 20.26 15.13
C PHE A 21 19.47 19.53 13.99
N ASN A 22 19.22 18.23 13.86
CA ASN A 22 19.43 17.51 12.61
C ASN A 22 18.10 17.54 11.86
N SER A 23 18.05 18.32 10.78
CA SER A 23 16.99 18.19 9.79
C SER A 23 17.01 16.76 9.26
N ALA A 24 15.99 15.96 9.58
CA ALA A 24 15.76 14.70 8.92
C ALA A 24 15.47 15.01 7.44
N GLN A 25 16.47 14.84 6.57
CA GLN A 25 16.24 14.81 5.14
C GLN A 25 15.54 13.49 4.82
N ALA A 26 14.33 13.56 4.31
CA ALA A 26 13.67 12.41 3.69
C ALA A 26 14.55 11.96 2.51
N VAL A 27 15.21 10.82 2.66
CA VAL A 27 15.93 10.15 1.58
C VAL A 27 14.87 9.52 0.68
N CYS A 28 14.45 10.24 -0.36
CA CYS A 28 13.72 9.64 -1.48
C CYS A 28 14.69 8.72 -2.21
N LYS A 29 14.63 7.42 -1.90
CA LYS A 29 15.33 6.40 -2.68
C LYS A 29 14.61 6.31 -4.03
N PRO A 30 15.30 6.48 -5.17
CA PRO A 30 14.67 6.21 -6.46
C PRO A 30 14.25 4.74 -6.47
N ARG A 31 12.94 4.46 -6.60
CA ARG A 31 12.48 3.13 -6.99
C ARG A 31 13.05 2.88 -8.39
N ASP A 32 13.77 1.78 -8.55
CA ASP A 32 14.36 1.32 -9.80
C ASP A 32 13.23 0.86 -10.74
N LEU A 33 12.45 1.84 -11.22
CA LEU A 33 11.42 1.65 -12.20
C LEU A 33 12.16 1.35 -13.50
N LYS A 34 12.25 0.07 -13.84
CA LYS A 34 12.84 -0.41 -15.08
C LYS A 34 11.96 0.05 -16.25
N LEU A 35 12.08 1.32 -16.60
CA LEU A 35 11.30 2.00 -17.62
C LEU A 35 11.70 1.45 -18.99
N ARG A 36 10.97 0.45 -19.48
CA ARG A 36 10.95 0.17 -20.91
C ARG A 36 10.11 1.26 -21.58
N TYR A 37 10.77 2.35 -21.92
CA TYR A 37 10.21 3.42 -22.75
C TYR A 37 9.94 2.85 -24.15
N LEU A 38 8.71 2.39 -24.39
CA LEU A 38 8.20 2.25 -25.74
C LEU A 38 7.72 3.63 -26.19
N THR A 39 8.52 4.22 -27.07
CA THR A 39 8.19 5.41 -27.85
C THR A 39 6.87 5.17 -28.61
N ILE A 40 5.82 5.88 -28.24
CA ILE A 40 4.61 6.05 -29.07
C ILE A 40 4.38 7.56 -29.26
N PRO A 41 4.14 8.06 -30.49
CA PRO A 41 4.00 9.48 -30.75
C PRO A 41 2.65 10.02 -30.25
N SER A 42 2.67 11.15 -29.54
CA SER A 42 1.46 11.89 -29.16
C SER A 42 0.77 12.52 -30.38
N PRO A 43 -0.57 12.42 -30.52
CA PRO A 43 -1.33 13.31 -31.39
C PRO A 43 -1.56 14.67 -30.70
N SER A 44 -1.35 15.74 -31.44
CA SER A 44 -1.52 17.12 -31.01
C SER A 44 -2.98 17.47 -30.67
N PRO A 45 -3.25 18.24 -29.60
CA PRO A 45 -4.56 18.84 -29.41
C PRO A 45 -4.67 20.16 -30.17
N SER A 46 -5.62 20.21 -31.11
CA SER A 46 -6.14 21.44 -31.69
C SER A 46 -7.03 22.18 -30.68
N SER A 47 -6.63 23.40 -30.31
CA SER A 47 -7.49 24.34 -29.56
C SER A 47 -8.02 25.45 -30.49
N PRO A 48 -9.27 25.90 -30.30
CA PRO A 48 -9.90 26.88 -31.16
C PRO A 48 -9.54 28.33 -30.79
N ASN A 49 -9.51 29.12 -31.84
CA ASN A 49 -9.20 30.54 -31.92
C ASN A 49 -10.23 31.41 -31.16
N SER A 50 -9.76 32.38 -30.38
CA SER A 50 -10.57 33.56 -29.98
C SER A 50 -9.63 34.76 -29.81
N GLN A 51 -9.68 35.63 -30.82
CA GLN A 51 -8.99 36.92 -30.88
C GLN A 51 -9.60 37.92 -29.90
N ALA A 52 -8.75 38.58 -29.11
CA ALA A 52 -9.01 39.92 -28.59
C ALA A 52 -7.75 40.77 -28.80
N SER A 53 -7.95 41.87 -29.53
CA SER A 53 -6.93 42.78 -30.05
C SER A 53 -6.43 43.77 -29.00
N VAL A 54 -5.11 43.93 -28.86
CA VAL A 54 -4.47 45.08 -28.18
C VAL A 54 -3.27 45.55 -29.04
N PRO A 55 -3.04 46.87 -29.23
CA PRO A 55 -2.10 47.41 -30.22
C PRO A 55 -0.63 47.48 -29.74
N PRO A 56 0.35 47.75 -30.64
CA PRO A 56 1.75 47.42 -30.42
C PRO A 56 2.55 48.56 -29.76
N SER A 57 3.42 48.21 -28.81
CA SER A 57 4.50 49.07 -28.33
C SER A 57 5.86 48.55 -28.80
N LYS A 58 6.67 49.51 -29.29
CA LYS A 58 7.94 49.39 -30.02
C LYS A 58 9.09 48.80 -29.16
N PRO A 59 10.16 48.21 -29.75
CA PRO A 59 11.19 47.48 -29.01
C PRO A 59 12.31 48.39 -28.51
N GLN A 60 12.92 48.04 -27.37
CA GLN A 60 14.18 48.61 -26.88
C GLN A 60 15.28 47.53 -26.81
N PRO A 61 16.54 47.84 -27.19
CA PRO A 61 17.55 46.82 -27.48
C PRO A 61 18.49 46.53 -26.30
N GLY A 62 18.96 45.28 -26.26
CA GLY A 62 20.32 44.91 -25.88
C GLY A 62 20.66 44.93 -24.39
N GLN A 63 20.63 43.76 -23.75
CA GLN A 63 21.66 43.40 -22.78
C GLN A 63 22.13 41.95 -23.01
N VAL A 64 23.39 41.88 -23.42
CA VAL A 64 24.20 40.67 -23.52
C VAL A 64 24.60 40.28 -22.10
N PHE A 65 24.17 39.12 -21.62
CA PHE A 65 24.73 38.49 -20.43
C PHE A 65 25.69 37.37 -20.86
N PRO A 66 27.00 37.46 -20.55
CA PRO A 66 27.92 36.36 -20.79
C PRO A 66 27.67 35.22 -19.79
N SER A 67 27.27 34.06 -20.30
CA SER A 67 27.40 32.79 -19.59
C SER A 67 28.85 32.33 -19.64
N SER A 68 29.53 32.39 -18.50
CA SER A 68 30.82 31.75 -18.29
C SER A 68 30.79 30.97 -16.99
N ARG A 69 30.44 29.68 -17.10
CA ARG A 69 30.69 28.68 -16.05
C ARG A 69 31.88 27.83 -16.49
N PRO A 70 32.95 27.69 -15.70
CA PRO A 70 34.06 26.81 -16.04
C PRO A 70 33.60 25.34 -16.00
N ALA A 71 33.95 24.58 -17.04
CA ALA A 71 33.85 23.13 -17.03
C ALA A 71 34.89 22.56 -16.05
N GLY A 72 34.43 21.86 -15.02
CA GLY A 72 35.32 21.07 -14.15
C GLY A 72 35.87 19.85 -14.90
N PRO A 73 37.07 19.35 -14.52
CA PRO A 73 37.67 18.20 -15.17
C PRO A 73 36.85 16.91 -14.93
N PRO A 74 36.89 15.94 -15.86
CA PRO A 74 36.16 14.69 -15.72
C PRO A 74 36.71 13.85 -14.56
N PRO A 75 35.86 13.10 -13.84
CA PRO A 75 36.33 12.21 -12.79
C PRO A 75 37.14 11.05 -13.40
N THR A 76 38.34 10.85 -12.86
CA THR A 76 39.21 9.71 -13.14
C THR A 76 38.54 8.42 -12.67
N ARG A 77 38.48 7.42 -13.57
CA ARG A 77 38.01 6.06 -13.25
C ARG A 77 39.05 5.36 -12.39
N SER A 78 38.76 5.21 -11.11
CA SER A 78 39.44 4.29 -10.21
C SER A 78 38.91 2.88 -10.46
N SER A 79 39.68 2.06 -11.18
CA SER A 79 39.43 0.64 -11.36
C SER A 79 39.55 -0.10 -10.03
N THR A 80 38.40 -0.51 -9.48
CA THR A 80 38.30 -1.39 -8.31
C THR A 80 38.33 -2.85 -8.78
N PRO A 81 39.09 -3.76 -8.14
CA PRO A 81 39.10 -5.17 -8.49
C PRO A 81 37.76 -5.85 -8.18
N ALA A 82 37.39 -6.82 -9.02
CA ALA A 82 36.19 -7.64 -8.88
C ALA A 82 36.14 -8.43 -7.56
N PRO A 83 34.95 -8.67 -6.97
CA PRO A 83 34.81 -9.54 -5.80
C PRO A 83 35.03 -11.01 -6.18
N THR A 84 35.91 -11.67 -5.43
CA THR A 84 36.19 -13.10 -5.49
C THR A 84 34.95 -13.91 -5.06
N PRO A 85 34.60 -15.03 -5.74
CA PRO A 85 33.50 -15.88 -5.30
C PRO A 85 33.85 -16.61 -3.99
N SER A 86 32.95 -16.53 -3.01
CA SER A 86 33.02 -17.33 -1.78
C SER A 86 32.92 -18.83 -2.07
N PRO A 87 33.60 -19.69 -1.29
CA PRO A 87 33.54 -21.13 -1.46
C PRO A 87 32.19 -21.71 -1.02
N ASN A 88 31.67 -22.65 -1.80
CA ASN A 88 30.46 -23.43 -1.49
C ASN A 88 30.62 -24.21 -0.17
N PRO A 89 29.56 -24.35 0.64
CA PRO A 89 29.54 -25.28 1.76
C PRO A 89 29.51 -26.75 1.29
N PRO A 90 30.06 -27.70 2.09
CA PRO A 90 30.17 -29.11 1.69
C PRO A 90 28.81 -29.80 1.57
N SER A 91 28.69 -30.66 0.55
CA SER A 91 27.57 -31.57 0.31
C SER A 91 27.34 -32.52 1.50
N GLN A 92 26.10 -32.51 2.02
CA GLN A 92 25.65 -33.47 3.02
C GLN A 92 25.26 -34.81 2.35
N PRO A 93 25.65 -35.97 2.89
CA PRO A 93 25.36 -37.27 2.30
C PRO A 93 23.87 -37.67 2.41
N PRO A 94 23.37 -38.55 1.52
CA PRO A 94 21.94 -38.86 1.40
C PRO A 94 21.43 -39.66 2.60
N GLN A 95 20.37 -39.16 3.26
CA GLN A 95 19.60 -39.95 4.22
C GLN A 95 18.57 -40.82 3.50
N ALA A 96 18.55 -42.09 3.87
CA ALA A 96 17.71 -43.15 3.33
C ALA A 96 16.24 -43.01 3.75
N SER A 97 15.34 -43.33 2.82
CA SER A 97 13.89 -43.48 3.05
C SER A 97 13.58 -44.67 3.98
N PRO A 98 12.59 -44.56 4.88
CA PRO A 98 11.97 -45.73 5.49
C PRO A 98 10.84 -46.32 4.63
N PRO A 99 10.51 -47.63 4.80
CA PRO A 99 9.73 -48.41 3.85
C PRO A 99 8.20 -48.29 3.99
N ALA A 100 7.52 -48.74 2.93
CA ALA A 100 6.08 -48.92 2.83
C ALA A 100 5.59 -50.25 3.47
N GLY A 101 4.35 -50.24 3.97
CA GLY A 101 3.56 -51.39 4.40
C GLY A 101 2.64 -51.00 5.58
N ASN A 102 1.34 -51.27 5.65
CA ASN A 102 0.50 -52.22 4.93
C ASN A 102 -0.94 -51.70 4.79
N SER A 103 -1.58 -52.15 3.72
CA SER A 103 -3.00 -52.05 3.42
C SER A 103 -3.88 -52.76 4.43
N ILE A 104 -4.98 -52.12 4.88
CA ILE A 104 -6.22 -52.80 5.26
C ILE A 104 -7.40 -51.97 4.73
N SER A 105 -8.21 -52.62 3.91
CA SER A 105 -9.58 -52.26 3.49
C SER A 105 -10.37 -53.59 3.47
N PRO A 106 -11.71 -53.62 3.30
CA PRO A 106 -12.70 -52.55 3.32
C PRO A 106 -13.92 -52.88 4.22
N SER A 107 -14.88 -51.97 4.36
CA SER A 107 -16.30 -52.33 4.35
C SER A 107 -17.19 -51.12 4.06
N SER A 108 -18.14 -51.39 3.18
CA SER A 108 -19.03 -50.51 2.46
C SER A 108 -20.13 -49.89 3.32
N SER A 109 -20.59 -48.70 2.93
CA SER A 109 -22.03 -48.42 2.73
C SER A 109 -22.23 -47.17 1.88
N SER A 110 -22.88 -47.41 0.74
CA SER A 110 -23.62 -46.52 -0.18
C SER A 110 -24.53 -45.51 0.56
N SER A 111 -24.98 -44.35 0.04
CA SER A 111 -25.15 -43.82 -1.32
C SER A 111 -25.70 -42.38 -1.23
N PHE A 112 -25.88 -41.72 -2.40
CA PHE A 112 -26.70 -40.51 -2.67
C PHE A 112 -25.99 -39.17 -2.36
N LEU A 113 -25.82 -38.18 -3.24
CA LEU A 113 -26.52 -37.78 -4.47
C LEU A 113 -25.56 -37.13 -5.49
N ARG A 114 -25.90 -37.31 -6.77
CA ARG A 114 -25.53 -36.45 -7.90
C ARG A 114 -25.77 -34.97 -7.58
N ARG A 115 -24.82 -34.09 -7.88
CA ARG A 115 -25.13 -32.75 -8.39
C ARG A 115 -24.00 -32.18 -9.24
N SER A 116 -24.35 -31.83 -10.47
CA SER A 116 -23.53 -31.12 -11.45
C SER A 116 -23.07 -29.77 -10.88
N SER A 117 -21.78 -29.46 -11.02
CA SER A 117 -21.24 -28.12 -10.78
C SER A 117 -21.34 -27.30 -12.06
N ASP A 118 -22.49 -26.68 -12.29
CA ASP A 118 -22.54 -25.39 -12.97
C ASP A 118 -22.17 -24.33 -11.93
N SER A 119 -21.14 -23.54 -12.20
CA SER A 119 -20.65 -22.49 -11.30
C SER A 119 -21.11 -21.13 -11.84
N PRO A 120 -22.07 -20.44 -11.20
CA PRO A 120 -22.35 -19.05 -11.52
C PRO A 120 -21.28 -18.16 -10.89
N ARG A 121 -20.73 -17.29 -11.73
CA ARG A 121 -19.86 -16.16 -11.41
C ARG A 121 -20.57 -15.22 -10.43
N GLY A 122 -20.48 -15.52 -9.14
CA GLY A 122 -21.10 -14.75 -8.06
C GLY A 122 -20.24 -13.56 -7.65
N ASN A 123 -20.89 -12.39 -7.51
CA ASN A 123 -20.30 -11.14 -7.00
C ASN A 123 -19.46 -11.37 -5.74
N LEU A 124 -18.17 -11.06 -5.83
CA LEU A 124 -17.22 -11.14 -4.72
C LEU A 124 -17.37 -9.98 -3.70
N PHE A 125 -18.39 -9.13 -3.88
CA PHE A 125 -18.71 -8.02 -2.98
C PHE A 125 -19.39 -8.44 -1.68
N ALA A 126 -19.88 -9.69 -1.58
CA ALA A 126 -20.67 -10.17 -0.44
C ALA A 126 -19.90 -11.08 0.53
N GLN A 127 -18.57 -11.05 0.55
CA GLN A 127 -17.84 -11.64 1.68
C GLN A 127 -17.75 -10.61 2.81
N PRO A 128 -18.53 -10.78 3.89
CA PRO A 128 -18.29 -10.02 5.11
C PRO A 128 -16.88 -10.37 5.60
N PHE A 129 -16.22 -9.41 6.23
CA PHE A 129 -15.08 -9.69 7.08
C PHE A 129 -15.50 -10.82 8.04
N VAL A 130 -15.02 -12.05 7.82
CA VAL A 130 -15.21 -13.13 8.78
C VAL A 130 -14.24 -12.91 9.93
N LEU A 131 -14.54 -11.93 10.78
CA LEU A 131 -14.33 -12.10 12.21
C LEU A 131 -15.45 -13.03 12.68
N ASN A 132 -15.09 -14.11 13.36
CA ASN A 132 -16.03 -15.02 13.99
C ASN A 132 -16.72 -14.32 15.17
N THR A 133 -17.67 -13.44 14.86
CA THR A 133 -18.58 -12.79 15.80
C THR A 133 -19.98 -13.14 15.34
N ALA A 134 -20.73 -13.79 16.23
CA ALA A 134 -22.16 -14.03 16.07
C ALA A 134 -22.84 -12.78 15.48
N SER A 135 -23.67 -12.96 14.46
CA SER A 135 -24.45 -11.91 13.81
C SER A 135 -25.45 -11.28 14.79
N SER A 136 -24.96 -10.45 15.71
CA SER A 136 -25.73 -9.38 16.30
C SER A 136 -25.68 -8.23 15.31
N SER A 137 -26.81 -7.89 14.69
CA SER A 137 -26.95 -6.67 13.89
C SER A 137 -26.90 -5.46 14.85
N THR A 138 -25.72 -5.18 15.38
CA THR A 138 -25.50 -4.02 16.22
C THR A 138 -25.69 -2.79 15.35
N PRO A 139 -26.61 -1.88 15.69
CA PRO A 139 -26.80 -0.66 14.91
C PRO A 139 -25.49 0.16 14.93
N PRO A 140 -25.13 0.83 13.81
CA PRO A 140 -23.93 1.64 13.75
C PRO A 140 -23.96 2.75 14.82
N ASN A 141 -22.83 2.98 15.48
CA ASN A 141 -22.70 4.09 16.43
C ASN A 141 -23.01 5.43 15.70
N PRO A 142 -23.89 6.30 16.24
CA PRO A 142 -24.17 7.61 15.64
C PRO A 142 -22.93 8.47 15.37
N ALA A 143 -21.89 8.35 16.19
CA ALA A 143 -20.61 9.03 15.97
C ALA A 143 -19.87 8.52 14.72
N ILE A 144 -19.96 7.22 14.42
CA ILE A 144 -19.44 6.65 13.16
C ILE A 144 -20.23 7.22 11.98
N GLN A 145 -21.56 7.31 12.10
CA GLN A 145 -22.40 7.87 11.04
C GLN A 145 -22.03 9.32 10.76
N GLU A 146 -21.92 10.18 11.78
CA GLU A 146 -21.54 11.59 11.61
C GLU A 146 -20.14 11.74 11.00
N LEU A 147 -19.19 10.91 11.42
CA LEU A 147 -17.83 10.93 10.89
C LEU A 147 -17.79 10.51 9.41
N CYS A 148 -18.44 9.40 9.06
CA CYS A 148 -18.45 8.86 7.70
C CYS A 148 -19.16 9.76 6.67
N LYS A 149 -20.05 10.68 7.10
CA LYS A 149 -20.65 11.69 6.19
C LYS A 149 -19.62 12.58 5.50
N ASN A 150 -18.44 12.74 6.09
CA ASN A 150 -17.36 13.58 5.55
C ASN A 150 -16.37 12.79 4.69
N THR A 151 -16.74 11.58 4.26
CA THR A 151 -15.88 10.70 3.45
C THR A 151 -16.41 10.56 2.03
N ASP A 152 -15.53 10.19 1.09
CA ASP A 152 -15.89 10.01 -0.32
C ASP A 152 -16.84 8.82 -0.53
N TYR A 153 -16.78 7.81 0.37
CA TYR A 153 -17.62 6.61 0.32
C TYR A 153 -18.28 6.33 1.68
N PRO A 154 -19.33 7.09 2.06
CA PRO A 154 -19.94 7.03 3.40
C PRO A 154 -20.46 5.65 3.80
N ASP A 155 -21.18 4.96 2.90
CA ASP A 155 -21.75 3.64 3.19
C ASP A 155 -20.65 2.61 3.44
N LEU A 156 -19.59 2.64 2.63
CA LEU A 156 -18.44 1.76 2.81
C LEU A 156 -17.70 2.07 4.11
N CYS A 157 -17.57 3.36 4.48
CA CYS A 157 -16.99 3.77 5.75
C CYS A 157 -17.79 3.18 6.93
N ILE A 158 -19.11 3.34 6.93
CA ILE A 158 -19.99 2.83 8.00
C ILE A 158 -19.89 1.31 8.09
N LEU A 159 -20.01 0.60 6.96
CA LEU A 159 -19.93 -0.86 6.91
C LEU A 159 -18.57 -1.38 7.39
N SER A 160 -17.49 -0.66 7.08
CA SER A 160 -16.13 -1.05 7.46
C SER A 160 -15.84 -0.82 8.95
N LEU A 161 -16.48 0.19 9.56
CA LEU A 161 -16.26 0.57 10.96
C LEU A 161 -17.21 -0.10 11.95
N THR A 162 -18.40 -0.50 11.52
CA THR A 162 -19.41 -1.16 12.37
C THR A 162 -18.85 -2.36 13.15
N PRO A 163 -18.01 -3.26 12.56
CA PRO A 163 -17.40 -4.37 13.30
C PRO A 163 -16.43 -3.94 14.41
N PHE A 164 -15.91 -2.70 14.38
CA PHE A 164 -14.91 -2.18 15.31
C PHE A 164 -15.50 -1.16 16.28
N GLN A 165 -16.81 -0.93 16.27
CA GLN A 165 -17.41 0.19 16.97
C GLN A 165 -17.19 0.16 18.49
N THR A 166 -16.74 1.28 19.02
CA THR A 166 -16.58 1.54 20.46
C THR A 166 -17.65 2.50 20.96
N PRO A 167 -17.92 2.57 22.28
CA PRO A 167 -18.90 3.53 22.83
C PRO A 167 -18.54 5.00 22.56
N LYS A 168 -17.25 5.31 22.47
CA LYS A 168 -16.72 6.64 22.15
C LYS A 168 -15.87 6.54 20.88
N VAL A 169 -16.16 7.41 19.92
CA VAL A 169 -15.45 7.52 18.65
C VAL A 169 -15.07 8.98 18.47
N ASP A 170 -13.77 9.24 18.37
CA ASP A 170 -13.17 10.52 18.03
C ASP A 170 -12.41 10.38 16.70
N PRO A 171 -12.04 11.48 16.01
CA PRO A 171 -11.38 11.39 14.70
C PRO A 171 -10.09 10.56 14.69
N VAL A 172 -9.29 10.57 15.76
CA VAL A 172 -8.02 9.83 15.84
C VAL A 172 -8.31 8.34 16.00
N SER A 173 -9.20 7.96 16.93
CA SER A 173 -9.59 6.55 17.07
C SER A 173 -10.31 6.01 15.84
N ALA A 174 -11.13 6.84 15.17
CA ALA A 174 -11.79 6.50 13.91
C ALA A 174 -10.80 6.29 12.76
N LEU A 175 -9.76 7.12 12.65
CA LEU A 175 -8.69 6.91 11.67
C LEU A 175 -8.02 5.55 11.90
N GLY A 176 -7.63 5.26 13.15
CA GLY A 176 -7.04 3.97 13.50
C GLY A 176 -7.94 2.76 13.18
N MET A 177 -9.25 2.86 13.44
CA MET A 177 -10.21 1.81 13.06
C MET A 177 -10.34 1.66 11.55
N THR A 178 -10.40 2.76 10.80
CA THR A 178 -10.57 2.73 9.35
C THR A 178 -9.34 2.16 8.66
N ILE A 179 -8.14 2.53 9.12
CA ILE A 179 -6.90 1.96 8.61
C ILE A 179 -6.82 0.46 8.91
N LYS A 180 -7.21 0.00 10.11
CA LYS A 180 -7.28 -1.45 10.41
C LYS A 180 -8.23 -2.21 9.49
N ALA A 181 -9.41 -1.65 9.21
CA ALA A 181 -10.34 -2.24 8.26
C ALA A 181 -9.72 -2.30 6.84
N CYS A 182 -9.03 -1.23 6.43
CA CYS A 182 -8.31 -1.16 5.16
C CYS A 182 -7.20 -2.22 5.08
N THR A 183 -6.41 -2.39 6.15
CA THR A 183 -5.38 -3.44 6.26
C THR A 183 -5.97 -4.84 6.11
N ALA A 184 -7.09 -5.13 6.78
CA ALA A 184 -7.75 -6.42 6.64
C ALA A 184 -8.21 -6.68 5.19
N HIS A 185 -8.68 -5.64 4.49
CA HIS A 185 -9.03 -5.77 3.07
C HIS A 185 -7.80 -5.95 2.17
N ALA A 186 -6.71 -5.20 2.40
CA ALA A 186 -5.45 -5.38 1.67
C ALA A 186 -4.87 -6.80 1.84
N GLN A 187 -4.97 -7.38 3.04
CA GLN A 187 -4.60 -8.79 3.29
C GLN A 187 -5.46 -9.75 2.48
N MET A 188 -6.78 -9.50 2.36
CA MET A 188 -7.66 -10.30 1.50
C MET A 188 -7.29 -10.17 0.02
N SER A 189 -6.96 -8.96 -0.44
CA SER A 189 -6.50 -8.72 -1.81
C SER A 189 -5.20 -9.47 -2.13
N LEU A 190 -4.22 -9.41 -1.22
CA LEU A 190 -2.96 -10.15 -1.34
C LEU A 190 -3.19 -11.67 -1.37
N ALA A 191 -4.07 -12.19 -0.52
CA ALA A 191 -4.43 -13.60 -0.52
C ALA A 191 -5.13 -14.02 -1.82
N ALA A 192 -6.02 -13.17 -2.35
CA ALA A 192 -6.68 -13.40 -3.62
C ALA A 192 -5.69 -13.46 -4.79
N ALA A 193 -4.78 -12.48 -4.90
CA ALA A 193 -3.74 -12.47 -5.92
C ALA A 193 -2.82 -13.71 -5.81
N SER A 194 -2.43 -14.07 -4.59
CA SER A 194 -1.61 -15.25 -4.30
C SER A 194 -2.31 -16.56 -4.66
N LYS A 195 -3.64 -16.62 -4.57
CA LYS A 195 -4.40 -17.78 -5.02
C LYS A 195 -4.50 -17.82 -6.54
N LEU A 196 -4.82 -16.69 -7.16
CA LEU A 196 -5.03 -16.59 -8.61
C LEU A 196 -3.76 -16.92 -9.40
N VAL A 197 -2.58 -16.54 -8.90
CA VAL A 197 -1.29 -16.84 -9.57
C VAL A 197 -1.00 -18.35 -9.65
N THR A 198 -1.61 -19.16 -8.78
CA THR A 198 -1.43 -20.62 -8.76
C THR A 198 -2.47 -21.38 -9.57
N MET A 199 -3.47 -20.70 -10.14
CA MET A 199 -4.53 -21.38 -10.88
C MET A 199 -4.01 -21.96 -12.20
N PRO A 200 -4.36 -23.22 -12.52
CA PRO A 200 -3.97 -23.83 -13.78
C PRO A 200 -4.63 -23.09 -14.95
N ASN A 201 -3.97 -23.13 -16.12
CA ASN A 201 -4.43 -22.50 -17.36
C ASN A 201 -4.54 -20.95 -17.32
N THR A 202 -3.92 -20.28 -16.35
CA THR A 202 -3.82 -18.82 -16.33
C THR A 202 -2.81 -18.35 -17.38
N ALA A 203 -3.17 -17.35 -18.20
CA ALA A 203 -2.28 -16.82 -19.23
C ALA A 203 -1.02 -16.19 -18.60
N ARG A 204 0.13 -16.27 -19.28
CA ARG A 204 1.41 -15.78 -18.75
C ARG A 204 1.39 -14.29 -18.42
N GLY A 205 0.75 -13.47 -19.26
CA GLY A 205 0.58 -12.03 -19.00
C GLY A 205 -0.22 -11.78 -17.73
N THR A 206 -1.32 -12.51 -17.55
CA THR A 206 -2.14 -12.46 -16.32
C THR A 206 -1.34 -12.91 -15.09
N ILE A 207 -0.50 -13.94 -15.18
CA ILE A 207 0.38 -14.38 -14.08
C ILE A 207 1.36 -13.27 -13.69
N ALA A 208 1.94 -12.58 -14.67
CA ALA A 208 2.85 -11.45 -14.41
C ALA A 208 2.12 -10.30 -13.71
N ALA A 209 0.98 -9.86 -14.25
CA ALA A 209 0.16 -8.81 -13.64
C ALA A 209 -0.31 -9.18 -12.22
N LEU A 210 -0.71 -10.44 -11.98
CA LEU A 210 -1.05 -10.93 -10.65
C LEU A 210 0.15 -10.92 -9.69
N SER A 211 1.36 -11.18 -10.19
CA SER A 211 2.57 -11.07 -9.38
C SER A 211 2.85 -9.62 -9.00
N ASP A 212 2.74 -8.70 -9.95
CA ASP A 212 2.91 -7.26 -9.70
C ASP A 212 1.87 -6.76 -8.68
N CYS A 213 0.62 -7.21 -8.79
CA CYS A 213 -0.42 -6.93 -7.80
C CYS A 213 -0.07 -7.42 -6.39
N LYS A 214 0.59 -8.58 -6.24
CA LYS A 214 1.02 -9.05 -4.92
C LYS A 214 2.04 -8.08 -4.30
N ASP A 215 3.00 -7.63 -5.09
CA ASP A 215 4.01 -6.68 -4.64
C ASP A 215 3.36 -5.34 -4.26
N LEU A 216 2.43 -4.84 -5.09
CA LEU A 216 1.66 -3.63 -4.81
C LEU A 216 0.78 -3.75 -3.55
N TYR A 217 0.13 -4.89 -3.30
CA TYR A 217 -0.62 -5.10 -2.06
C TYR A 217 0.29 -5.25 -0.84
N SER A 218 1.51 -5.77 -1.01
CA SER A 218 2.51 -5.79 0.06
C SER A 218 2.95 -4.37 0.39
N ASP A 219 3.25 -3.55 -0.61
CA ASP A 219 3.60 -2.14 -0.45
C ASP A 219 2.44 -1.36 0.21
N ALA A 220 1.20 -1.65 -0.17
CA ALA A 220 0.02 -1.08 0.45
C ALA A 220 -0.09 -1.45 1.95
N LEU A 221 0.21 -2.70 2.32
CA LEU A 221 0.23 -3.13 3.72
C LEU A 221 1.30 -2.40 4.53
N ASP A 222 2.49 -2.22 3.97
CA ASP A 222 3.59 -1.46 4.59
C ASP A 222 3.22 0.02 4.76
N GLY A 223 2.56 0.61 3.76
CA GLY A 223 2.02 1.97 3.81
C GLY A 223 0.95 2.11 4.91
N LEU A 224 0.01 1.18 4.99
CA LEU A 224 -1.03 1.18 6.03
C LEU A 224 -0.43 1.05 7.45
N GLN A 225 0.59 0.20 7.62
CA GLN A 225 1.28 0.07 8.90
C GLN A 225 2.02 1.36 9.26
N SER A 226 2.73 1.95 8.31
CA SER A 226 3.43 3.23 8.51
C SER A 226 2.46 4.36 8.87
N ALA A 227 1.27 4.37 8.25
CA ALA A 227 0.21 5.32 8.58
C ALA A 227 -0.32 5.11 10.01
N ILE A 228 -0.52 3.86 10.47
CA ILE A 228 -0.89 3.55 11.87
C ILE A 228 0.17 4.08 12.85
N ASP A 229 1.44 3.84 12.57
CA ASP A 229 2.52 4.22 13.47
C ASP A 229 2.65 5.74 13.59
N ALA A 230 2.40 6.46 12.49
CA ALA A 230 2.40 7.92 12.42
C ALA A 230 1.21 8.58 13.17
N ILE A 231 0.16 7.84 13.53
CA ILE A 231 -0.95 8.37 14.33
C ILE A 231 -0.45 8.84 15.71
N GLN A 232 0.45 8.09 16.34
CA GLN A 232 0.90 8.37 17.70
C GLN A 232 1.64 9.71 17.82
N SER A 233 2.40 10.07 16.78
CA SER A 233 3.14 11.32 16.70
C SER A 233 2.35 12.46 16.04
N HIS A 234 1.09 12.22 15.66
CA HIS A 234 0.28 13.16 14.87
C HIS A 234 1.00 13.63 13.58
N ASP A 235 1.78 12.75 12.96
CA ASP A 235 2.46 13.07 11.70
C ASP A 235 1.49 12.93 10.52
N ILE A 236 0.65 13.95 10.36
CA ILE A 236 -0.37 14.03 9.30
C ILE A 236 0.26 13.97 7.91
N GLY A 237 1.49 14.47 7.75
CA GLY A 237 2.22 14.41 6.49
C GLY A 237 2.52 12.97 6.07
N THR A 238 3.06 12.18 7.00
CA THR A 238 3.31 10.75 6.77
C THR A 238 2.01 9.98 6.57
N ILE A 239 0.98 10.22 7.40
CA ILE A 239 -0.34 9.58 7.24
C ILE A 239 -0.89 9.81 5.83
N ASN A 240 -0.94 11.05 5.36
CA ASN A 240 -1.48 11.38 4.05
C ASN A 240 -0.64 10.79 2.90
N SER A 241 0.69 10.85 3.01
CA SER A 241 1.59 10.30 2.00
C SER A 241 1.42 8.79 1.86
N MET A 242 1.40 8.07 3.00
CA MET A 242 1.27 6.62 3.01
C MET A 242 -0.10 6.15 2.51
N LEU A 243 -1.20 6.79 2.96
CA LEU A 243 -2.55 6.44 2.50
C LEU A 243 -2.78 6.79 1.02
N SER A 244 -2.18 7.86 0.51
CA SER A 244 -2.19 8.17 -0.93
C SER A 244 -1.41 7.13 -1.75
N GLY A 245 -0.32 6.58 -1.17
CA GLY A 245 0.40 5.43 -1.71
C GLY A 245 -0.53 4.23 -1.89
N VAL A 246 -1.28 3.86 -0.84
CA VAL A 246 -2.23 2.73 -0.88
C VAL A 246 -3.29 2.90 -1.99
N VAL A 247 -3.81 4.12 -2.17
CA VAL A 247 -4.72 4.44 -3.28
C VAL A 247 -4.05 4.17 -4.63
N THR A 248 -2.80 4.62 -4.78
CA THR A 248 -2.01 4.47 -6.01
C THR A 248 -1.70 3.00 -6.30
N ASP A 249 -1.33 2.23 -5.28
CA ASP A 249 -0.99 0.81 -5.41
C ASP A 249 -2.22 0.00 -5.87
N ALA A 250 -3.40 0.28 -5.31
CA ALA A 250 -4.65 -0.35 -5.73
C ALA A 250 -5.02 -0.02 -7.18
N VAL A 251 -4.86 1.23 -7.62
CA VAL A 251 -5.11 1.64 -9.02
C VAL A 251 -4.11 0.97 -9.96
N THR A 252 -2.82 0.98 -9.60
CA THR A 252 -1.74 0.44 -10.43
C THR A 252 -1.90 -1.07 -10.65
N CYS A 253 -2.38 -1.81 -9.64
CA CYS A 253 -2.68 -3.24 -9.79
C CYS A 253 -3.75 -3.46 -10.87
N GLY A 254 -4.86 -2.71 -10.82
CA GLY A 254 -5.92 -2.80 -11.82
C GLY A 254 -5.46 -2.47 -13.24
N ASP A 255 -4.60 -1.45 -13.38
CA ASP A 255 -4.07 -0.98 -14.67
C ASP A 255 -3.07 -1.96 -15.31
N GLY A 256 -2.53 -2.91 -14.53
CA GLY A 256 -1.53 -3.88 -14.99
C GLY A 256 -2.05 -4.93 -15.99
N PHE A 257 -3.36 -5.00 -16.25
CA PHE A 257 -3.99 -6.09 -17.00
C PHE A 257 -4.15 -5.87 -18.52
N GLU A 258 -3.28 -5.09 -19.18
CA GLU A 258 -3.20 -4.92 -20.66
C GLU A 258 -4.54 -4.75 -21.43
N GLY A 259 -5.55 -4.12 -20.81
CA GLY A 259 -6.88 -3.91 -21.41
C GLY A 259 -7.88 -5.05 -21.23
N GLU A 260 -7.47 -6.14 -20.57
CA GLU A 260 -8.36 -7.17 -20.06
C GLU A 260 -8.95 -6.78 -18.70
N GLN A 261 -10.11 -7.33 -18.37
CA GLN A 261 -10.71 -7.12 -17.06
C GLN A 261 -9.86 -7.81 -15.98
N SER A 262 -9.32 -7.01 -15.05
CA SER A 262 -8.60 -7.54 -13.88
C SER A 262 -9.49 -8.50 -13.08
N PRO A 263 -9.03 -9.73 -12.78
CA PRO A 263 -9.72 -10.64 -11.85
C PRO A 263 -9.68 -10.14 -10.40
N LEU A 264 -8.90 -9.09 -10.12
CA LEU A 264 -8.80 -8.42 -8.83
C LEU A 264 -9.57 -7.10 -8.77
N GLY A 265 -10.28 -6.69 -9.83
CA GLY A 265 -10.88 -5.37 -9.93
C GLY A 265 -11.77 -4.97 -8.75
N ASP A 266 -12.57 -5.91 -8.22
CA ASP A 266 -13.41 -5.66 -7.02
C ASP A 266 -12.56 -5.44 -5.75
N TYR A 267 -11.43 -6.15 -5.64
CA TYR A 267 -10.48 -5.99 -4.54
C TYR A 267 -9.78 -4.64 -4.63
N ASP A 268 -9.31 -4.27 -5.83
CA ASP A 268 -8.65 -2.99 -6.12
C ASP A 268 -9.56 -1.81 -5.82
N ASP A 269 -10.78 -1.84 -6.37
CA ASP A 269 -11.75 -0.77 -6.19
C ASP A 269 -12.10 -0.58 -4.71
N LYS A 270 -12.37 -1.67 -3.99
CA LYS A 270 -12.68 -1.58 -2.56
C LYS A 270 -11.48 -1.10 -1.74
N LEU A 271 -10.26 -1.56 -2.03
CA LEU A 271 -9.05 -1.10 -1.33
C LEU A 271 -8.83 0.41 -1.53
N ARG A 272 -8.91 0.86 -2.79
CA ARG A 272 -8.82 2.27 -3.17
C ARG A 272 -9.83 3.13 -2.41
N LYS A 273 -11.10 2.71 -2.38
CA LYS A 273 -12.19 3.43 -1.70
C LYS A 273 -12.00 3.48 -0.19
N MET A 274 -11.55 2.37 0.42
CA MET A 274 -11.25 2.34 1.86
C MET A 274 -10.08 3.28 2.21
N ALA A 275 -9.03 3.30 1.39
CA ALA A 275 -7.89 4.20 1.60
C ALA A 275 -8.26 5.69 1.41
N SER A 276 -9.13 6.02 0.45
CA SER A 276 -9.64 7.39 0.32
C SER A 276 -10.52 7.80 1.51
N ASN A 277 -11.34 6.89 2.06
CA ASN A 277 -12.04 7.14 3.32
C ASN A 277 -11.06 7.38 4.49
N CYS A 278 -9.94 6.65 4.57
CA CYS A 278 -8.89 6.93 5.56
C CYS A 278 -8.34 8.36 5.42
N LEU A 279 -8.05 8.81 4.19
CA LEU A 279 -7.57 10.18 3.91
C LEU A 279 -8.60 11.23 4.34
N ALA A 280 -9.88 11.02 4.00
CA ALA A 280 -10.95 11.92 4.39
C ALA A 280 -11.06 12.05 5.92
N ILE A 281 -10.96 10.93 6.65
CA ILE A 281 -11.00 10.94 8.12
C ILE A 281 -9.74 11.60 8.70
N ALA A 282 -8.56 11.36 8.12
CA ALA A 282 -7.32 11.99 8.55
C ALA A 282 -7.40 13.53 8.46
N SER A 283 -8.12 14.06 7.46
CA SER A 283 -8.35 15.51 7.32
C SER A 283 -9.20 16.14 8.44
N LEU A 284 -9.88 15.32 9.26
CA LEU A 284 -10.67 15.77 10.40
C LEU A 284 -9.83 15.96 11.68
N ILE A 285 -8.57 15.50 11.69
CA ILE A 285 -7.64 15.64 12.81
C ILE A 285 -7.01 17.03 12.73
N LYS A 286 -7.09 17.78 13.83
CA LYS A 286 -6.56 19.15 13.97
C LYS A 286 -5.19 19.17 14.63
#